data_AF-A0A6H9SCJ8-F1
#
_entry.id   AF-A0A6H9SCJ8-F1
#
_cell.length_a   1.000
_cell.length_b   1.000
_cell.length_c   1.000
_cell.angle_alpha   90.00
_cell.angle_beta   90.00
_cell.angle_gamma   90.00
#
_symmetry.space_group_name_H-M   'P 1'
#
loop_
_entity.id
_entity.type
_entity.pdbx_description
1 polymer ?
#
loop_
_entity_poly.entity_id
_entity_poly.type
_entity_poly.pdbx_seq_one_letter_code
_entity_poly.pdbx_strand_id
1 'polypeptide(L)'
;SGEAGLNDGTACPFVIFGLLMLRDDGSGFLGEWLLRNVLWAVPAGLLVGYWMGRGIGKLTLSMRIKNADSTLSPNDYLALALIALAYVVAEWIQGYGFLSVFAAGLGLRQAEVKSTDEAAPPAEHLVQPVVGHETVDPQQAVLGDTESLDDGQ
;
A
#
# COMPACT_ATOMS: atom_id res chain seq x y z
N SER A 1 13.12 2.08 2.20
CA SER A 1 14.13 1.43 1.36
C SER A 1 13.45 0.80 0.15
N GLY A 2 13.30 1.56 -0.94
CA GLY A 2 12.71 1.08 -2.21
C GLY A 2 13.75 0.93 -3.31
N GLU A 3 14.86 1.65 -3.22
CA GLU A 3 16.00 1.56 -4.14
C GLU A 3 16.65 0.17 -4.14
N ALA A 4 16.82 -0.44 -2.97
CA ALA A 4 17.43 -1.77 -2.87
C ALA A 4 16.60 -2.85 -3.59
N GLY A 5 15.27 -2.85 -3.40
CA GLY A 5 14.39 -3.82 -4.08
C GLY A 5 14.27 -3.59 -5.59
N LEU A 6 14.30 -2.32 -6.03
CA LEU A 6 14.35 -1.99 -7.46
C LEU A 6 15.68 -2.42 -8.09
N ASN A 7 16.79 -2.21 -7.39
CA ASN A 7 18.11 -2.66 -7.83
C ASN A 7 18.16 -4.19 -7.96
N ASP A 8 17.71 -4.92 -6.93
CA ASP A 8 17.67 -6.38 -6.95
C ASP A 8 16.75 -6.93 -8.06
N GLY A 9 15.60 -6.30 -8.28
CA GLY A 9 14.65 -6.68 -9.33
C GLY A 9 15.15 -6.41 -10.74
N THR A 10 15.95 -5.34 -10.94
CA THR A 10 16.54 -5.01 -12.24
C THR A 10 17.86 -5.72 -12.52
N ALA A 11 18.60 -6.16 -11.49
CA ALA A 11 19.86 -6.87 -11.65
C ALA A 11 19.72 -8.24 -12.33
N CYS A 12 18.60 -8.93 -12.10
CA CYS A 12 18.34 -10.28 -12.61
C CYS A 12 18.48 -10.42 -14.15
N PRO A 13 17.84 -9.56 -14.99
CA PRO A 13 18.05 -9.59 -16.43
C PRO A 13 19.51 -9.32 -16.85
N PHE A 14 20.25 -8.45 -16.15
CA PHE A 14 21.65 -8.18 -16.50
C PHE A 14 22.58 -9.35 -16.17
N VAL A 15 22.34 -10.09 -15.09
CA VAL A 15 23.08 -11.32 -14.78
C VAL A 15 22.80 -12.40 -15.83
N ILE A 16 21.53 -12.59 -16.18
CA ILE A 16 21.13 -13.54 -17.24
C ILE A 16 21.75 -13.14 -18.57
N PHE A 17 21.78 -11.84 -18.91
CA PHE A 17 22.45 -11.31 -20.10
C PHE A 17 23.95 -11.64 -20.14
N GLY A 18 24.66 -11.47 -19.01
CA GLY A 18 26.08 -11.82 -18.92
C GLY A 18 26.34 -13.31 -19.16
N LEU A 19 25.48 -14.18 -18.63
CA LEU A 19 25.55 -15.63 -18.89
C LEU A 19 25.24 -15.98 -20.35
N LEU A 20 24.35 -15.23 -21.00
CA LEU A 20 23.96 -15.42 -22.40
C LEU A 20 25.05 -14.92 -23.37
N MET A 21 25.76 -13.85 -23.04
CA MET A 21 26.94 -13.39 -23.80
C MET A 21 28.08 -14.42 -23.79
N LEU A 22 28.15 -15.27 -22.76
CA LEU A 22 29.12 -16.36 -22.68
C LEU A 22 28.73 -17.57 -23.55
N ARG A 23 27.47 -17.62 -24.01
CA ARG A 23 26.97 -18.61 -24.97
C ARG A 23 27.10 -18.06 -26.39
N ASP A 24 27.79 -18.82 -27.25
CA ASP A 24 27.94 -18.47 -28.66
C ASP A 24 26.71 -18.94 -29.47
N ASP A 25 25.56 -18.27 -29.25
CA ASP A 25 24.26 -18.65 -29.83
C ASP A 25 23.91 -17.87 -31.13
N GLY A 26 24.85 -17.11 -31.71
CA GLY A 26 24.67 -16.41 -32.99
C GLY A 26 23.90 -15.07 -32.92
N SER A 27 23.82 -14.36 -34.06
CA SER A 27 23.43 -12.93 -34.11
C SER A 27 21.94 -12.62 -33.90
N GLY A 28 21.03 -13.59 -34.08
CA GLY A 28 19.58 -13.39 -33.91
C GLY A 28 19.10 -13.45 -32.44
N PHE A 29 19.90 -14.07 -31.58
CA PHE A 29 19.53 -14.39 -30.20
C PHE A 29 19.43 -13.17 -29.28
N LEU A 30 20.30 -12.19 -29.48
CA LEU A 30 20.31 -10.92 -28.72
C LEU A 30 19.01 -10.13 -28.89
N GLY A 31 18.47 -10.10 -30.12
CA GLY A 31 17.23 -9.39 -30.43
C GLY A 31 16.01 -10.04 -29.77
N GLU A 32 15.90 -11.38 -29.86
CA GLU A 32 14.82 -12.12 -29.21
C GLU A 32 14.90 -12.02 -27.68
N TRP A 33 16.11 -12.10 -27.12
CA TRP A 33 16.32 -11.94 -25.70
C TRP A 33 15.86 -10.55 -25.23
N LEU A 34 16.28 -9.49 -25.91
CA LEU A 34 15.94 -8.12 -25.56
C LEU A 34 14.43 -7.86 -25.65
N LEU A 35 13.79 -8.34 -26.72
CA LEU A 35 12.33 -8.23 -26.88
C LEU A 35 11.59 -8.93 -25.74
N ARG A 36 11.98 -10.17 -25.43
CA ARG A 36 11.28 -11.00 -24.45
C ARG A 36 11.54 -10.56 -23.02
N ASN A 37 12.81 -10.35 -22.67
CA ASN A 37 13.21 -10.07 -21.28
C ASN A 37 13.03 -8.60 -20.93
N VAL A 38 13.35 -7.68 -21.83
CA VAL A 38 13.33 -6.24 -21.50
C VAL A 38 12.03 -5.60 -21.96
N LEU A 39 11.68 -5.72 -23.25
CA LEU A 39 10.50 -5.03 -23.79
C LEU A 39 9.16 -5.66 -23.38
N TRP A 40 9.15 -6.96 -23.05
CA TRP A 40 7.95 -7.65 -22.60
C TRP A 40 7.94 -7.90 -21.09
N ALA A 41 8.91 -8.66 -20.56
CA ALA A 41 8.82 -9.16 -19.19
C ALA A 41 8.85 -8.05 -18.12
N VAL A 42 9.61 -6.97 -18.35
CA VAL A 42 9.67 -5.80 -17.44
C VAL A 42 8.32 -5.07 -17.38
N PRO A 43 7.76 -4.53 -18.48
CA PRO A 43 6.49 -3.83 -18.41
C PRO A 43 5.34 -4.75 -18.02
N ALA A 44 5.34 -6.01 -18.46
CA ALA A 44 4.33 -7.00 -18.06
C ALA A 44 4.31 -7.19 -16.53
N GLY A 45 5.48 -7.41 -15.91
CA GLY A 45 5.60 -7.53 -14.46
C GLY A 45 5.13 -6.28 -13.73
N LEU A 46 5.62 -5.09 -14.14
CA LEU A 46 5.24 -3.82 -13.53
C LEU A 46 3.73 -3.54 -13.59
N LEU A 47 3.13 -3.72 -14.76
CA LEU A 47 1.71 -3.44 -14.97
C LEU A 47 0.84 -4.38 -14.14
N VAL A 48 1.09 -5.69 -14.21
CA VAL A 48 0.33 -6.68 -13.43
C VAL A 48 0.39 -6.36 -11.95
N GLY A 49 1.60 -6.22 -11.42
CA GLY A 49 1.81 -5.92 -10.01
C GLY A 49 1.10 -4.66 -9.57
N TYR A 50 1.34 -3.55 -10.27
CA TYR A 50 0.76 -2.25 -9.94
C TYR A 50 -0.77 -2.27 -9.93
N TRP A 51 -1.40 -2.86 -10.94
CA TRP A 51 -2.86 -2.93 -11.04
C TRP A 51 -3.46 -3.82 -9.97
N MET A 52 -2.83 -4.96 -9.66
CA MET A 52 -3.27 -5.83 -8.58
C MET A 52 -3.16 -5.14 -7.22
N GLY A 53 -2.03 -4.51 -6.91
CA GLY A 53 -1.83 -3.78 -5.66
C GLY A 53 -2.82 -2.63 -5.49
N ARG A 54 -3.03 -1.85 -6.56
CA ARG A 54 -4.01 -0.76 -6.57
C ARG A 54 -5.45 -1.26 -6.40
N GLY A 55 -5.81 -2.38 -7.03
CA GLY A 55 -7.12 -2.99 -6.93
C GLY A 55 -7.41 -3.52 -5.53
N ILE A 56 -6.46 -4.26 -4.96
CA ILE A 56 -6.55 -4.78 -3.60
C ILE A 56 -6.58 -3.65 -2.57
N GLY A 57 -5.73 -2.62 -2.70
CA GLY A 57 -5.74 -1.48 -1.79
C GLY A 57 -7.08 -0.73 -1.74
N LYS A 58 -7.72 -0.54 -2.89
CA LYS A 58 -9.07 0.03 -2.94
C LYS A 58 -10.13 -0.86 -2.29
N LEU A 59 -10.04 -2.18 -2.48
CA LEU A 59 -10.96 -3.14 -1.89
C LEU A 59 -10.84 -3.15 -0.36
N THR A 60 -9.61 -3.22 0.15
CA THR A 60 -9.32 -3.19 1.59
C THR A 60 -9.84 -1.90 2.23
N LEU A 61 -9.60 -0.75 1.59
CA LEU A 61 -10.13 0.53 2.05
C LEU A 61 -11.67 0.55 2.09
N SER A 62 -12.32 0.05 1.03
CA SER A 62 -13.78 0.00 0.93
C SER A 62 -14.41 -0.91 2.00
N MET A 63 -13.73 -1.99 2.38
CA MET A 63 -14.14 -2.88 3.47
C MET A 63 -13.90 -2.24 4.85
N ARG A 64 -12.81 -1.49 5.03
CA ARG A 64 -12.47 -0.81 6.29
C ARG A 64 -13.48 0.28 6.67
N ILE A 65 -14.06 0.96 5.67
CA ILE A 65 -15.12 1.96 5.87
C ILE A 65 -16.44 1.31 6.33
N LYS A 66 -16.67 0.02 6.01
CA LYS A 66 -17.92 -0.68 6.31
C LYS A 66 -17.92 -1.48 7.62
N ASN A 67 -16.76 -2.00 8.03
CA ASN A 67 -16.64 -2.85 9.22
C ASN A 67 -15.60 -2.29 10.19
N ALA A 68 -16.02 -1.39 11.09
CA ALA A 68 -15.15 -0.71 12.04
C ALA A 68 -14.73 -1.54 13.28
N ASP A 69 -14.90 -2.87 13.27
CA ASP A 69 -14.97 -3.63 14.53
C ASP A 69 -14.23 -4.98 14.54
N SER A 70 -13.02 -5.07 13.98
CA SER A 70 -12.21 -6.29 14.14
C SER A 70 -10.75 -6.01 14.41
N THR A 71 -10.36 -6.28 15.65
CA THR A 71 -9.07 -6.12 16.33
C THR A 71 -8.02 -7.18 15.96
N LEU A 72 -8.23 -7.95 14.89
CA LEU A 72 -7.29 -8.95 14.37
C LEU A 72 -6.84 -8.51 12.99
N SER A 73 -5.54 -8.21 12.80
CA SER A 73 -4.93 -7.68 11.55
C SER A 73 -5.23 -8.56 10.31
N PRO A 74 -6.32 -8.31 9.54
CA PRO A 74 -6.62 -9.07 8.33
C PRO A 74 -5.69 -8.65 7.18
N ASN A 75 -4.93 -7.58 7.41
CA ASN A 75 -4.11 -6.91 6.42
C ASN A 75 -2.84 -7.71 6.08
N ASP A 76 -2.30 -8.48 7.04
CA ASP A 76 -1.04 -9.22 6.85
C ASP A 76 -1.23 -10.44 5.92
N TYR A 77 -2.32 -11.19 6.09
CA TYR A 77 -2.65 -12.28 5.17
C TYR A 77 -2.95 -11.79 3.75
N LEU A 78 -3.61 -10.64 3.64
CA LEU A 78 -3.93 -10.02 2.36
C LEU A 78 -2.66 -9.51 1.65
N ALA A 79 -1.69 -8.97 2.40
CA ALA A 79 -0.38 -8.62 1.86
C ALA A 79 0.37 -9.85 1.34
N LEU A 80 0.42 -10.94 2.11
CA LEU A 80 1.03 -12.20 1.66
C LEU A 80 0.34 -12.80 0.43
N ALA A 81 -1.00 -12.77 0.41
CA ALA A 81 -1.78 -13.21 -0.74
C ALA A 81 -1.53 -12.34 -1.98
N LEU A 82 -1.43 -11.02 -1.83
CA LEU A 82 -1.10 -10.10 -2.92
C LEU A 82 0.29 -10.39 -3.47
N ILE A 83 1.29 -10.59 -2.60
CA ILE A 83 2.66 -10.94 -3.00
C ILE A 83 2.65 -12.25 -3.82
N ALA A 84 2.05 -13.31 -3.28
CA ALA A 84 2.00 -14.61 -3.96
C ALA A 84 1.26 -14.54 -5.30
N LEU A 85 0.10 -13.88 -5.34
CA LEU A 85 -0.71 -13.77 -6.55
C LEU A 85 0.00 -12.90 -7.61
N ALA A 86 0.58 -11.77 -7.23
CA ALA A 86 1.28 -10.88 -8.15
C ALA A 86 2.50 -11.56 -8.78
N TYR A 87 3.20 -12.40 -8.00
CA TYR A 87 4.30 -13.22 -8.49
C TYR A 87 3.83 -14.24 -9.52
N VAL A 88 2.84 -15.08 -9.17
CA VAL A 88 2.37 -16.18 -10.03
C VAL A 88 1.74 -15.67 -11.31
N VAL A 89 0.92 -14.61 -11.25
CA VAL A 89 0.27 -14.03 -12.43
C VAL A 89 1.31 -13.43 -13.38
N ALA A 90 2.34 -12.76 -12.87
CA ALA A 90 3.41 -12.23 -13.69
C ALA A 90 4.21 -13.36 -14.36
N GLU A 91 4.58 -14.40 -13.63
CA GLU A 91 5.26 -15.59 -14.20
C GLU A 91 4.43 -16.27 -15.30
N TRP A 92 3.12 -16.40 -15.12
CA TRP A 92 2.23 -16.98 -16.13
C TRP A 92 2.23 -16.23 -17.46
N ILE A 93 2.39 -14.91 -17.44
CA ILE A 93 2.50 -14.09 -18.67
C ILE A 93 3.95 -13.84 -19.09
N GLN A 94 4.90 -14.59 -18.53
CA GLN A 94 6.33 -14.46 -18.81
C GLN A 94 6.89 -13.08 -18.44
N GLY A 95 6.35 -12.48 -17.38
CA GLY A 95 6.84 -11.26 -16.75
C GLY A 95 7.67 -11.53 -15.50
N TYR A 96 8.43 -10.54 -15.04
CA TYR A 96 9.25 -10.69 -13.83
C TYR A 96 8.40 -10.65 -12.56
N GLY A 97 8.24 -11.80 -11.90
CA GLY A 97 7.47 -11.94 -10.66
C GLY A 97 7.94 -11.01 -9.54
N PHE A 98 9.24 -10.87 -9.33
CA PHE A 98 9.81 -9.95 -8.34
C PHE A 98 9.43 -8.49 -8.59
N LEU A 99 9.50 -8.06 -9.85
CA LEU A 99 9.16 -6.70 -10.26
C LEU A 99 7.65 -6.43 -10.08
N SER A 100 6.83 -7.45 -10.35
CA SER A 100 5.40 -7.43 -10.09
C SER A 100 5.09 -7.28 -8.59
N VAL A 101 5.72 -8.07 -7.72
CA VAL A 101 5.55 -7.94 -6.26
C VAL A 101 5.92 -6.54 -5.76
N PHE A 102 7.03 -5.99 -6.24
CA PHE A 102 7.44 -4.63 -5.89
C PHE A 102 6.41 -3.59 -6.36
N ALA A 103 5.97 -3.67 -7.62
CA ALA A 103 4.95 -2.79 -8.17
C ALA A 103 3.60 -2.91 -7.44
N ALA A 104 3.24 -4.11 -6.98
CA ALA A 104 2.06 -4.34 -6.16
C ALA A 104 2.13 -3.61 -4.81
N GLY A 105 3.28 -3.65 -4.13
CA GLY A 105 3.50 -2.85 -2.93
C GLY A 105 3.37 -1.34 -3.18
N LEU A 106 3.88 -0.85 -4.31
CA LEU A 106 3.71 0.55 -4.72
C LEU A 106 2.24 0.92 -4.98
N GLY A 107 1.52 0.07 -5.72
CA GLY A 107 0.10 0.27 -6.04
C GLY A 107 -0.78 0.27 -4.79
N LEU A 108 -0.49 -0.62 -3.84
CA LEU A 108 -1.15 -0.68 -2.54
C LEU A 108 -0.91 0.59 -1.73
N ARG A 109 0.35 1.00 -1.57
CA ARG A 109 0.72 2.22 -0.82
C ARG A 109 0.12 3.48 -1.44
N GLN A 110 0.06 3.57 -2.77
CA GLN A 110 -0.57 4.71 -3.43
C GLN A 110 -2.08 4.78 -3.16
N ALA A 111 -2.76 3.63 -3.07
CA ALA A 111 -4.19 3.60 -2.74
C ALA A 111 -4.45 4.08 -1.31
N GLU A 112 -3.58 3.71 -0.36
CA GLU A 112 -3.66 4.12 1.05
C GLU A 112 -3.40 5.62 1.23
N VAL A 113 -2.37 6.17 0.57
CA VAL A 113 -2.06 7.61 0.66
C VAL A 113 -3.20 8.44 0.08
N LYS A 114 -3.74 8.05 -1.08
CA LYS A 114 -4.82 8.79 -1.72
C LYS A 114 -6.09 8.88 -0.87
N SER A 115 -6.36 7.86 -0.05
CA SER A 115 -7.51 7.86 0.85
C SER A 115 -7.28 8.56 2.18
N THR A 116 -6.01 8.71 2.57
CA THR A 116 -5.65 9.46 3.78
C THR A 116 -5.79 10.97 3.54
N ASP A 117 -5.52 11.45 2.33
CA ASP A 117 -5.75 12.87 1.95
C ASP A 117 -7.23 13.30 2.01
N GLU A 118 -8.18 12.37 1.85
CA GLU A 118 -9.62 12.66 2.01
C GLU A 118 -10.11 12.53 3.46
N ALA A 119 -9.33 11.93 4.36
CA ALA A 119 -9.72 11.60 5.72
C ALA A 119 -8.99 12.47 6.75
N ALA A 120 -9.64 13.59 7.07
CA ALA A 120 -9.48 14.46 8.23
C ALA A 120 -8.38 15.55 8.17
N PRO A 121 -8.71 16.79 8.60
CA PRO A 121 -7.69 17.80 8.85
C PRO A 121 -6.71 17.27 9.92
N PRO A 122 -5.42 17.63 9.83
CA PRO A 122 -4.39 17.21 10.77
C PRO A 122 -4.83 17.42 12.22
N ALA A 123 -4.59 16.44 13.10
CA ALA A 123 -4.96 16.54 14.53
C ALA A 123 -4.33 17.75 15.25
N GLU A 124 -3.23 18.30 14.69
CA GLU A 124 -2.62 19.57 15.09
C GLU A 124 -3.54 20.80 14.93
N HIS A 125 -4.56 20.74 14.06
CA HIS A 125 -5.56 21.79 13.88
C HIS A 125 -6.79 21.65 14.81
N LEU A 126 -6.90 20.51 15.52
CA LEU A 126 -7.95 20.27 16.51
C LEU A 126 -7.50 20.60 17.94
N VAL A 127 -6.23 20.93 18.13
CA VAL A 127 -5.74 21.50 19.38
C VAL A 127 -6.11 22.98 19.38
N GLN A 128 -7.28 23.31 19.94
CA GLN A 128 -7.50 24.68 20.40
C GLN A 128 -6.39 24.99 21.40
N PRO A 129 -5.60 26.06 21.21
CA PRO A 129 -4.78 26.56 22.29
C PRO A 129 -5.75 26.88 23.41
N VAL A 130 -5.65 26.17 24.54
CA VAL A 130 -6.25 26.62 25.79
C VAL A 130 -5.57 27.94 26.09
N VAL A 131 -6.20 29.04 25.66
CA VAL A 131 -5.83 30.38 26.04
C VAL A 131 -6.03 30.43 27.54
N GLY A 132 -4.92 30.36 28.27
CA GLY A 132 -4.92 30.53 29.71
C GLY A 132 -5.51 31.88 30.08
N HIS A 133 -6.22 31.88 31.21
CA HIS A 133 -6.79 33.03 31.94
C HIS A 133 -8.15 33.56 31.48
N GLU A 134 -9.20 32.73 31.63
CA GLU A 134 -10.41 33.25 32.27
C GLU A 134 -10.53 32.64 33.66
N THR A 135 -10.34 33.49 34.67
CA THR A 135 -10.75 33.22 36.05
C THR A 135 -12.26 33.06 36.09
N VAL A 136 -12.74 31.84 35.91
CA VAL A 136 -14.14 31.48 36.19
C VAL A 136 -14.29 31.39 37.70
N ASP A 137 -15.21 32.17 38.25
CA ASP A 137 -15.53 32.21 39.67
C ASP A 137 -16.04 30.83 40.15
N PRO A 138 -15.49 30.25 41.24
CA PRO A 138 -15.82 28.88 41.70
C PRO A 138 -17.30 28.57 41.92
N GLN A 139 -18.20 29.57 41.93
CA GLN A 139 -19.63 29.35 42.08
C GLN A 139 -20.35 28.87 40.81
N GLN A 140 -19.75 28.95 39.62
CA GLN A 140 -20.37 28.46 38.38
C GLN A 140 -19.98 27.03 37.98
N ALA A 141 -19.02 26.40 38.68
CA ALA A 141 -18.59 25.03 38.41
C ALA A 141 -19.48 23.94 39.03
N VAL A 142 -20.56 24.32 39.76
CA VAL A 142 -21.40 23.39 40.54
C VAL A 142 -22.88 23.49 40.19
N LEU A 143 -23.23 23.87 38.95
CA LEU A 143 -24.59 23.66 38.45
C LEU A 143 -24.69 22.25 37.84
N GLY A 144 -24.58 21.27 38.72
CA GLY A 144 -25.15 19.95 38.47
C GLY A 144 -26.67 20.11 38.48
N ASP A 145 -27.29 19.80 37.35
CA ASP A 145 -28.74 19.75 37.20
C ASP A 145 -29.29 18.65 38.13
N THR A 146 -29.68 19.03 39.35
CA THR A 146 -30.33 18.16 40.33
C THR A 146 -31.85 18.23 40.25
N GLU A 147 -32.43 18.88 39.23
CA GLU A 147 -33.87 19.08 39.13
C GLU A 147 -34.65 17.85 38.64
N SER A 148 -33.98 16.71 38.40
CA SER A 148 -34.61 15.45 38.00
C SER A 148 -34.55 14.33 39.06
N LEU A 149 -34.23 14.65 40.31
CA LEU A 149 -34.19 13.68 41.42
C LEU A 149 -35.11 14.09 42.57
N ASP A 150 -36.40 14.21 42.30
CA ASP A 150 -37.42 14.00 43.33
C ASP A 150 -38.74 13.52 42.73
N ASP A 151 -39.46 12.72 43.51
CA ASP A 151 -40.81 12.19 43.31
C ASP A 151 -41.00 10.94 42.42
N GLY A 152 -40.75 9.79 43.04
CA GLY A 152 -41.28 8.49 42.63
C GLY A 152 -41.27 7.47 43.77
N GLN A 153 -42.00 7.76 44.85
CA GLN A 153 -42.52 6.72 45.75
C GLN A 153 -43.59 5.89 45.04
#